data_AF-A0AAD8CDY6-F1
#
_entry.id   AF-A0AAD8CDY6-F1
#
_cell.length_a   1.000
_cell.length_b   1.000
_cell.length_c   1.000
_cell.angle_alpha   90.00
_cell.angle_beta   90.00
_cell.angle_gamma   90.00
#
_symmetry.space_group_name_H-M   'P 1'
#
loop_
_entity.id
_entity.type
_entity.pdbx_description
1 polymer ?
#
loop_
_entity_poly.entity_id
_entity_poly.type
_entity_poly.pdbx_seq_one_letter_code
_entity_poly.pdbx_strand_id
1 'polypeptide(L)'
;MQIELPPPDLGPTSSLNQTLSLLREVLASHDSSVVPLDARQADFAQVLSCILDPLLQLCTVSASNLGTVDMATYMVNSLYMMKTTLALFEFTDKRLEMLEFQIEAHLDTLINDQASYVLTRSGLSYIYSCVQQHKPEQGPLANIPSMDGSSLKAAMVQFDRYLSSPDSLLMAQLNFLLSATLKEQIFKKSTELVCRAYTEIYTAVMNPINQYKDPGAILHRSPQQVHSLLS
;
A
#
# COMPACT_ATOMS: atom_id res chain seq x y z
N MET A 1 -17.63 -22.83 -13.89
CA MET A 1 -16.20 -22.76 -13.50
C MET A 1 -16.14 -22.71 -11.99
N GLN A 2 -15.36 -23.60 -11.37
CA GLN A 2 -15.07 -23.51 -9.94
C GLN A 2 -14.05 -22.38 -9.77
N ILE A 3 -14.38 -21.38 -8.98
CA ILE A 3 -13.47 -20.26 -8.69
C ILE A 3 -12.40 -20.79 -7.74
N GLU A 4 -11.13 -20.74 -8.15
CA GLU A 4 -10.00 -21.07 -7.29
C GLU A 4 -9.78 -19.91 -6.32
N LEU A 5 -9.82 -20.18 -5.01
CA LEU A 5 -9.58 -19.15 -4.01
C LEU A 5 -8.09 -18.79 -3.93
N PRO A 6 -7.76 -17.54 -3.56
CA PRO A 6 -6.40 -17.15 -3.28
C PRO A 6 -5.75 -18.09 -2.24
N PRO A 7 -4.47 -18.47 -2.42
CA PRO A 7 -3.75 -19.28 -1.45
C PRO A 7 -3.54 -18.51 -0.13
N PRO A 8 -3.24 -19.20 0.98
CA PRO A 8 -3.05 -18.57 2.29
C PRO A 8 -1.90 -17.56 2.34
N ASP A 9 -0.92 -17.69 1.45
CA ASP A 9 0.19 -16.76 1.29
C ASP A 9 -0.12 -15.61 0.34
N LEU A 10 -1.38 -15.47 -0.12
CA LEU A 10 -1.82 -14.40 -1.02
C LEU A 10 -0.98 -14.30 -2.31
N GLY A 11 -0.35 -15.40 -2.73
CA GLY A 11 0.30 -15.50 -4.04
C GLY A 11 -0.70 -15.69 -5.18
N PRO A 12 -0.24 -15.62 -6.45
CA PRO A 12 -1.04 -15.97 -7.62
C PRO A 12 -1.57 -17.42 -7.51
N THR A 13 -2.82 -17.65 -7.93
CA THR A 13 -3.40 -19.01 -7.95
C THR A 13 -2.65 -19.95 -8.90
N SER A 14 -2.81 -21.25 -8.70
CA SER A 14 -2.15 -22.25 -9.56
C SER A 14 -2.65 -22.16 -11.01
N SER A 15 -3.95 -21.93 -11.21
CA SER A 15 -4.55 -21.72 -12.53
C SER A 15 -3.98 -20.49 -13.25
N LEU A 16 -3.75 -19.39 -12.51
CA LEU A 16 -3.14 -18.18 -13.06
C LEU A 16 -1.70 -18.45 -13.52
N ASN A 17 -0.88 -19.07 -12.67
CA ASN A 17 0.50 -19.41 -13.01
C ASN A 17 0.59 -20.31 -14.25
N GLN A 18 -0.25 -21.34 -14.33
CA GLN A 18 -0.29 -22.25 -15.49
C GLN A 18 -0.67 -21.51 -16.78
N THR A 19 -1.69 -20.66 -16.72
CA THR A 19 -2.16 -19.92 -17.91
C THR A 19 -1.12 -18.89 -18.37
N LEU A 20 -0.43 -18.22 -17.44
CA LEU A 20 0.66 -17.31 -17.79
C LEU A 20 1.87 -18.04 -18.39
N SER A 21 2.18 -19.26 -17.93
CA SER A 21 3.22 -20.08 -18.55
C SER A 21 2.86 -20.42 -20.00
N LEU A 22 1.62 -20.86 -20.24
CA LEU A 22 1.14 -21.16 -21.60
C LEU A 22 1.11 -19.90 -22.48
N LEU A 23 0.66 -18.77 -21.95
CA LEU A 23 0.71 -17.49 -22.66
C LEU A 23 2.15 -17.17 -23.06
N ARG A 24 3.11 -17.28 -22.14
CA ARG A 24 4.53 -17.03 -22.42
C ARG A 24 5.05 -17.92 -23.54
N GLU A 25 4.69 -19.20 -23.57
CA GLU A 25 5.06 -20.14 -24.64
C GLU A 25 4.48 -19.74 -25.99
N VAL A 26 3.19 -19.37 -26.02
CA VAL A 26 2.50 -18.89 -27.23
C VAL A 26 3.18 -17.64 -27.78
N LEU A 27 3.42 -16.64 -26.92
CA LEU A 27 4.04 -15.38 -27.33
C LEU A 27 5.47 -15.59 -27.83
N ALA A 28 6.27 -16.44 -27.15
CA ALA A 28 7.64 -16.76 -27.57
C ALA A 28 7.70 -17.48 -28.94
N SER A 29 6.69 -18.30 -29.27
CA SER A 29 6.61 -18.97 -30.57
C SER A 29 6.39 -17.99 -31.74
N HIS A 30 5.76 -16.85 -31.48
CA HIS A 30 5.46 -15.84 -32.49
C HIS A 30 6.63 -14.89 -32.81
N ASP A 31 7.60 -14.72 -31.91
CA ASP A 31 8.84 -13.97 -32.18
C ASP A 31 9.64 -14.59 -33.34
N SER A 32 9.53 -15.90 -33.52
CA SER A 32 10.23 -16.66 -34.58
C SER A 32 9.50 -16.65 -35.94
N SER A 33 8.37 -15.96 -36.06
CA SER A 33 7.52 -15.95 -37.25
C SER A 33 8.08 -15.07 -38.39
N VAL A 34 7.78 -15.42 -39.65
CA VAL A 34 8.17 -14.65 -40.86
C VAL A 34 7.06 -13.65 -41.29
N VAL A 35 5.99 -13.52 -40.49
CA VAL A 35 4.86 -12.62 -40.77
C VAL A 35 5.27 -11.15 -40.69
N PRO A 36 4.74 -10.25 -41.57
CA PRO A 36 4.99 -8.82 -41.48
C PRO A 36 4.69 -8.23 -40.09
N LEU A 37 5.50 -7.25 -39.66
CA LEU A 37 5.44 -6.65 -38.32
C LEU A 37 4.04 -6.17 -37.92
N ASP A 38 3.35 -5.43 -38.80
CA ASP A 38 2.03 -4.85 -38.49
C ASP A 38 0.94 -5.92 -38.29
N ALA A 39 0.95 -6.98 -39.11
CA ALA A 39 0.02 -8.09 -38.98
C ALA A 39 0.30 -8.89 -37.70
N ARG A 40 1.59 -9.10 -37.38
CA ARG A 40 2.03 -9.75 -36.14
C ARG A 40 1.58 -8.96 -34.91
N GLN A 41 1.70 -7.64 -34.92
CA GLN A 41 1.27 -6.77 -33.83
C GLN A 41 -0.24 -6.89 -33.56
N ALA A 42 -1.07 -6.90 -34.61
CA ALA A 42 -2.52 -7.02 -34.48
C ALA A 42 -2.94 -8.39 -33.89
N ASP A 43 -2.37 -9.47 -34.42
CA ASP A 43 -2.63 -10.83 -33.92
C ASP A 43 -2.20 -10.98 -32.46
N PHE A 44 -1.01 -10.45 -32.11
CA PHE A 44 -0.47 -10.48 -30.76
C PHE A 44 -1.35 -9.72 -29.77
N ALA A 45 -1.80 -8.52 -30.13
CA ALA A 45 -2.69 -7.71 -29.31
C ALA A 45 -4.04 -8.41 -29.08
N GLN A 46 -4.56 -9.11 -30.07
CA GLN A 46 -5.80 -9.88 -29.94
C GLN A 46 -5.62 -11.09 -29.02
N VAL A 47 -4.58 -11.90 -29.22
CA VAL A 47 -4.26 -13.05 -28.36
C VAL A 47 -4.11 -12.61 -26.91
N LEU A 48 -3.34 -11.53 -26.70
CA LEU A 48 -3.11 -10.98 -25.36
C LEU A 48 -4.41 -10.53 -24.70
N SER A 49 -5.30 -9.86 -25.44
CA SER A 49 -6.58 -9.41 -24.91
C SER A 49 -7.51 -10.58 -24.57
N CYS A 50 -7.58 -11.59 -25.44
CA CYS A 50 -8.39 -12.78 -25.23
C CYS A 50 -7.97 -13.62 -24.01
N ILE A 51 -6.74 -13.48 -23.53
CA ILE A 51 -6.22 -14.24 -22.39
C ILE A 51 -6.14 -13.36 -21.13
N LEU A 52 -5.60 -12.15 -21.24
CA LEU A 52 -5.37 -11.28 -20.10
C LEU A 52 -6.67 -10.79 -19.46
N ASP A 53 -7.67 -10.42 -20.26
CA ASP A 53 -8.94 -9.89 -19.72
C ASP A 53 -9.69 -10.95 -18.88
N PRO A 54 -9.83 -12.22 -19.32
CA PRO A 54 -10.34 -13.29 -18.48
C PRO A 54 -9.51 -13.57 -17.23
N LEU A 55 -8.18 -13.50 -17.31
CA LEU A 55 -7.31 -13.71 -16.14
C LEU A 55 -7.49 -12.62 -15.09
N LEU A 56 -7.60 -11.37 -15.51
CA LEU A 56 -7.89 -10.25 -14.62
C LEU A 56 -9.25 -10.44 -13.94
N GLN A 57 -10.28 -10.80 -14.72
CA GLN A 57 -11.60 -11.09 -14.17
C GLN A 57 -11.55 -12.24 -13.16
N LEU A 58 -10.81 -13.32 -13.47
CA LEU A 58 -10.63 -14.45 -12.57
C LEU A 58 -9.99 -14.02 -11.25
N CYS A 59 -8.95 -13.17 -11.29
CA CYS A 59 -8.31 -12.65 -10.08
C CYS A 59 -9.29 -11.87 -9.21
N THR A 60 -10.03 -10.94 -9.82
CA THR A 60 -11.03 -10.11 -9.12
C THR A 60 -12.11 -10.97 -8.47
N VAL A 61 -12.62 -11.97 -9.20
CA VAL A 61 -13.65 -12.89 -8.68
C VAL A 61 -13.09 -13.75 -7.54
N SER A 62 -11.85 -14.25 -7.67
CA SER A 62 -11.19 -15.06 -6.65
C SER A 62 -10.98 -14.28 -5.35
N ALA A 63 -10.64 -12.99 -5.46
CA ALA A 63 -10.37 -12.13 -4.32
C ALA A 63 -11.63 -11.52 -3.67
N SER A 64 -12.81 -11.70 -4.26
CA SER A 64 -14.05 -10.99 -3.90
C SER A 64 -14.53 -11.19 -2.45
N ASN A 65 -14.11 -12.27 -1.79
CA ASN A 65 -14.47 -12.59 -0.40
C ASN A 65 -13.35 -12.26 0.61
N LEU A 66 -12.22 -11.72 0.16
CA LEU A 66 -11.10 -11.35 1.03
C LEU A 66 -11.36 -10.00 1.72
N GLY A 67 -10.71 -9.82 2.88
CA GLY A 67 -10.59 -8.50 3.49
C GLY A 67 -9.77 -7.57 2.61
N THR A 68 -9.94 -6.27 2.76
CA THR A 68 -9.33 -5.23 1.89
C THR A 68 -7.81 -5.39 1.72
N VAL A 69 -7.06 -5.61 2.80
CA VAL A 69 -5.60 -5.75 2.78
C VAL A 69 -5.17 -7.07 2.11
N ASP A 70 -5.90 -8.16 2.39
CA ASP A 70 -5.63 -9.48 1.80
C ASP A 70 -5.89 -9.45 0.29
N MET A 71 -7.02 -8.85 -0.12
CA MET A 71 -7.37 -8.62 -1.52
C MET A 71 -6.30 -7.79 -2.23
N ALA A 72 -5.91 -6.64 -1.67
CA ALA A 72 -4.92 -5.77 -2.28
C ALA A 72 -3.56 -6.49 -2.44
N THR A 73 -3.14 -7.26 -1.44
CA THR A 73 -1.88 -8.05 -1.50
C THR A 73 -1.95 -9.12 -2.60
N TYR A 74 -3.03 -9.89 -2.65
CA TYR A 74 -3.23 -10.90 -3.70
C TYR A 74 -3.25 -10.28 -5.10
N MET A 75 -3.95 -9.15 -5.27
CA MET A 75 -4.04 -8.46 -6.55
C MET A 75 -2.67 -7.90 -6.97
N VAL A 76 -1.92 -7.26 -6.07
CA VAL A 76 -0.55 -6.79 -6.36
C VAL A 76 0.33 -7.93 -6.85
N ASN A 77 0.32 -9.08 -6.14
CA ASN A 77 1.12 -10.24 -6.52
C ASN A 77 0.71 -10.81 -7.89
N SER A 78 -0.59 -10.95 -8.13
CA SER A 78 -1.13 -11.50 -9.38
C SER A 78 -0.85 -10.59 -10.58
N LEU A 79 -1.10 -9.28 -10.44
CA LEU A 79 -0.85 -8.28 -11.47
C LEU A 79 0.65 -8.11 -11.74
N TYR A 80 1.49 -8.16 -10.69
CA TYR A 80 2.93 -8.13 -10.84
C TYR A 80 3.47 -9.33 -11.64
N MET A 81 2.93 -10.53 -11.39
CA MET A 81 3.26 -11.74 -12.17
C MET A 81 2.86 -11.59 -13.65
N MET A 82 1.66 -11.06 -13.92
CA MET A 82 1.24 -10.76 -15.29
C MET A 82 2.18 -9.74 -15.95
N LYS A 83 2.47 -8.62 -15.26
CA LYS A 83 3.32 -7.54 -15.78
C LYS A 83 4.72 -8.05 -16.12
N THR A 84 5.35 -8.79 -15.22
CA THR A 84 6.71 -9.34 -15.44
C THR A 84 6.74 -10.39 -16.56
N THR A 85 5.66 -11.16 -16.74
CA THR A 85 5.53 -12.08 -17.88
C THR A 85 5.45 -11.32 -19.20
N LEU A 86 4.64 -10.25 -19.28
CA LEU A 86 4.44 -9.48 -20.50
C LEU A 86 5.62 -8.58 -20.87
N ALA A 87 6.38 -8.11 -19.87
CA ALA A 87 7.54 -7.24 -20.08
C ALA A 87 8.67 -7.88 -20.90
N LEU A 88 8.60 -9.18 -21.16
CA LEU A 88 9.55 -9.93 -21.98
C LEU A 88 9.28 -9.81 -23.48
N PHE A 89 8.14 -9.25 -23.88
CA PHE A 89 7.69 -9.26 -25.27
C PHE A 89 7.41 -7.87 -25.81
N GLU A 90 7.70 -7.67 -27.10
CA GLU A 90 7.36 -6.44 -27.82
C GLU A 90 5.85 -6.25 -27.93
N PHE A 91 5.43 -5.02 -28.21
CA PHE A 91 4.02 -4.64 -28.43
C PHE A 91 3.08 -4.85 -27.22
N THR A 92 3.63 -5.01 -26.01
CA THR A 92 2.86 -5.17 -24.76
C THR A 92 2.64 -3.88 -23.99
N ASP A 93 3.21 -2.74 -24.43
CA ASP A 93 3.26 -1.47 -23.70
C ASP A 93 1.92 -1.03 -23.11
N LYS A 94 0.84 -1.05 -23.91
CA LYS A 94 -0.50 -0.66 -23.46
C LYS A 94 -1.02 -1.52 -22.31
N ARG A 95 -0.71 -2.82 -22.33
CA ARG A 95 -1.11 -3.75 -21.25
C ARG A 95 -0.21 -3.61 -20.03
N LEU A 96 1.08 -3.34 -20.22
CA LEU A 96 1.99 -3.03 -19.12
C LEU A 96 1.57 -1.77 -18.37
N GLU A 97 1.20 -0.71 -19.10
CA GLU A 97 0.69 0.54 -18.51
C GLU A 97 -0.61 0.31 -17.73
N MET A 98 -1.56 -0.44 -18.30
CA MET A 98 -2.81 -0.80 -17.64
C MET A 98 -2.56 -1.61 -16.36
N LEU A 99 -1.66 -2.60 -16.39
CA LEU A 99 -1.31 -3.41 -15.22
C LEU A 99 -0.64 -2.56 -14.15
N GLU A 100 0.24 -1.63 -14.55
CA GLU A 100 0.90 -0.72 -13.61
C GLU A 100 -0.10 0.17 -12.88
N PHE A 101 -1.07 0.72 -13.61
CA PHE A 101 -2.11 1.55 -13.01
C PHE A 101 -2.93 0.77 -11.96
N GLN A 102 -3.26 -0.50 -12.25
CA GLN A 102 -3.97 -1.35 -11.29
C GLN A 102 -3.11 -1.74 -10.09
N ILE A 103 -1.81 -2.01 -10.31
CA ILE A 103 -0.86 -2.28 -9.22
C ILE A 103 -0.80 -1.07 -8.29
N GLU A 104 -0.58 0.15 -8.82
CA GLU A 104 -0.51 1.36 -8.00
C GLU A 104 -1.79 1.61 -7.20
N ALA A 105 -2.97 1.36 -7.77
CA ALA A 105 -4.24 1.49 -7.05
C ALA A 105 -4.34 0.55 -5.82
N HIS A 106 -3.85 -0.68 -5.94
CA HIS A 106 -3.81 -1.61 -4.81
C HIS A 106 -2.66 -1.30 -3.84
N LEU A 107 -1.52 -0.80 -4.33
CA LEU A 107 -0.44 -0.31 -3.47
C LEU A 107 -0.91 0.85 -2.61
N ASP A 108 -1.68 1.79 -3.15
CA ASP A 108 -2.22 2.91 -2.38
C ASP A 108 -3.07 2.41 -1.20
N THR A 109 -3.85 1.35 -1.41
CA THR A 109 -4.59 0.71 -0.30
C THR A 109 -3.63 0.19 0.77
N LEU A 110 -2.62 -0.60 0.37
CA LEU A 110 -1.64 -1.16 1.31
C LEU A 110 -0.82 -0.08 2.05
N ILE A 111 -0.49 1.03 1.37
CA ILE A 111 0.21 2.17 1.96
C ILE A 111 -0.63 2.82 3.06
N ASN A 112 -1.92 3.07 2.78
CA ASN A 112 -2.83 3.70 3.74
C ASN A 112 -3.11 2.77 4.93
N ASP A 113 -3.34 1.48 4.69
CA ASP A 113 -3.55 0.49 5.75
C ASP A 113 -2.29 0.29 6.60
N GLN A 114 -1.10 0.24 5.99
CA GLN A 114 0.17 0.16 6.73
C GLN A 114 0.37 1.41 7.62
N ALA A 115 0.11 2.62 7.10
CA ALA A 115 0.20 3.84 7.90
C ALA A 115 -0.82 3.85 9.05
N SER A 116 -2.07 3.47 8.78
CA SER A 116 -3.13 3.34 9.79
C SER A 116 -2.77 2.31 10.87
N TYR A 117 -2.20 1.18 10.47
CA TYR A 117 -1.68 0.16 11.37
C TYR A 117 -0.60 0.74 12.29
N VAL A 118 0.40 1.43 11.74
CA VAL A 118 1.46 2.06 12.53
C VAL A 118 0.89 3.11 13.49
N LEU A 119 0.02 4.01 13.02
CA LEU A 119 -0.60 5.04 13.88
C LEU A 119 -1.41 4.42 15.03
N THR A 120 -2.13 3.34 14.76
CA THR A 120 -2.92 2.64 15.78
C THR A 120 -2.01 1.93 16.79
N ARG A 121 -1.01 1.19 16.32
CA ARG A 121 -0.10 0.41 17.17
C ARG A 121 0.91 1.27 17.93
N SER A 122 1.16 2.48 17.46
CA SER A 122 2.00 3.47 18.15
C SER A 122 1.23 4.41 19.07
N GLY A 123 -0.11 4.31 19.12
CA GLY A 123 -0.95 5.11 20.03
C GLY A 123 -1.32 6.51 19.50
N LEU A 124 -1.04 6.81 18.23
CA LEU A 124 -1.32 8.11 17.62
C LEU A 124 -2.67 8.21 16.91
N SER A 125 -3.31 7.09 16.56
CA SER A 125 -4.52 7.07 15.73
C SER A 125 -5.65 7.95 16.28
N TYR A 126 -5.96 7.83 17.58
CA TYR A 126 -7.00 8.65 18.21
C TYR A 126 -6.64 10.13 18.23
N ILE A 127 -5.40 10.45 18.63
CA ILE A 127 -4.91 11.84 18.72
C ILE A 127 -4.97 12.51 17.35
N TYR A 128 -4.48 11.81 16.32
CA TYR A 128 -4.52 12.29 14.94
C TYR A 128 -5.96 12.55 14.48
N SER A 129 -6.88 11.61 14.76
CA SER A 129 -8.30 11.75 14.44
C SER A 129 -8.92 12.97 15.12
N CYS A 130 -8.63 13.19 16.40
CA CYS A 130 -9.09 14.38 17.13
C CYS A 130 -8.59 15.67 16.48
N VAL A 131 -7.31 15.73 16.09
CA VAL A 131 -6.73 16.90 15.41
C VAL A 131 -7.42 17.15 14.06
N GLN A 132 -7.65 16.10 13.27
CA GLN A 132 -8.29 16.20 11.94
C GLN A 132 -9.73 16.67 12.00
N GLN A 133 -10.49 16.19 12.98
CA GLN A 133 -11.93 16.47 13.10
C GLN A 133 -12.23 17.71 13.93
N HIS A 134 -11.20 18.31 14.55
CA HIS A 134 -11.36 19.44 15.42
C HIS A 134 -11.90 20.66 14.68
N LYS A 135 -12.91 21.30 15.27
CA LYS A 135 -13.43 22.58 14.79
C LYS A 135 -13.25 23.67 15.85
N PRO A 136 -12.91 24.91 15.47
CA PRO A 136 -12.65 25.99 16.42
C PRO A 136 -13.77 26.23 17.45
N GLU A 137 -15.03 25.92 17.10
CA GLU A 137 -16.19 26.12 17.97
C GLU A 137 -16.22 25.15 19.16
N GLN A 138 -15.44 24.07 19.12
CA GLN A 138 -15.32 23.08 20.21
C GLN A 138 -14.37 23.54 21.33
N GLY A 139 -13.73 24.71 21.16
CA GLY A 139 -12.74 25.24 22.10
C GLY A 139 -11.35 24.61 21.94
N PRO A 140 -10.41 24.87 22.87
CA PRO A 140 -9.04 24.38 22.77
C PRO A 140 -8.93 22.85 22.77
N LEU A 141 -8.04 22.28 21.94
CA LEU A 141 -7.78 20.83 21.93
C LEU A 141 -7.40 20.26 23.30
N ALA A 142 -6.70 21.02 24.16
CA ALA A 142 -6.32 20.55 25.49
C ALA A 142 -7.53 20.24 26.41
N ASN A 143 -8.73 20.71 26.06
CA ASN A 143 -9.97 20.45 26.80
C ASN A 143 -10.77 19.27 26.22
N ILE A 144 -10.34 18.71 25.09
CA ILE A 144 -10.99 17.54 24.49
C ILE A 144 -10.60 16.29 25.31
N PRO A 145 -11.54 15.37 25.58
CA PRO A 145 -11.24 14.13 26.30
C PRO A 145 -10.04 13.39 25.70
N SER A 146 -9.12 12.94 26.56
CA SER A 146 -7.91 12.20 26.19
C SER A 146 -6.91 12.96 25.29
N MET A 147 -7.09 14.27 25.14
CA MET A 147 -6.14 15.18 24.48
C MET A 147 -5.41 16.08 25.49
N ASP A 148 -5.57 15.86 26.79
CA ASP A 148 -4.83 16.60 27.81
C ASP A 148 -3.34 16.24 27.78
N GLY A 149 -2.50 17.10 28.38
CA GLY A 149 -1.05 16.94 28.33
C GLY A 149 -0.52 15.63 28.94
N SER A 150 -1.23 15.00 29.89
CA SER A 150 -0.81 13.72 30.46
C SER A 150 -1.11 12.55 29.51
N SER A 151 -2.27 12.58 28.86
CA SER A 151 -2.66 11.60 27.83
C SER A 151 -1.72 11.66 26.62
N LEU A 152 -1.38 12.87 26.15
CA LEU A 152 -0.42 13.04 25.05
C LEU A 152 0.98 12.54 25.40
N LYS A 153 1.47 12.81 26.62
CA LYS A 153 2.77 12.28 27.10
C LYS A 153 2.78 10.75 27.11
N ALA A 154 1.70 10.12 27.57
CA ALA A 154 1.59 8.67 27.57
C ALA A 154 1.65 8.09 26.14
N ALA A 155 0.94 8.70 25.19
CA ALA A 155 1.01 8.30 23.78
C ALA A 155 2.41 8.49 23.19
N MET A 156 3.12 9.58 23.53
CA MET A 156 4.49 9.80 23.06
C MET A 156 5.47 8.74 23.57
N VAL A 157 5.29 8.21 24.79
CA VAL A 157 6.11 7.08 25.27
C VAL A 157 5.91 5.84 24.39
N GLN A 158 4.69 5.59 23.91
CA GLN A 158 4.42 4.48 23.00
C GLN A 158 4.99 4.74 21.60
N PHE A 159 4.83 5.96 21.07
CA PHE A 159 5.40 6.36 19.78
C PHE A 159 6.93 6.29 19.80
N ASP A 160 7.58 6.68 20.89
CA ASP A 160 9.03 6.61 21.06
C ASP A 160 9.59 5.18 20.99
N ARG A 161 8.81 4.19 21.47
CA ARG A 161 9.17 2.77 21.31
C ARG A 161 9.17 2.36 19.84
N TYR A 162 8.20 2.84 19.08
CA TYR A 162 8.16 2.64 17.63
C TYR A 162 9.34 3.32 16.93
N LEU A 163 9.65 4.58 17.25
CA LEU A 163 10.80 5.30 16.68
C LEU A 163 12.14 4.60 16.96
N SER A 164 12.23 3.86 18.06
CA SER A 164 13.44 3.10 18.42
C SER A 164 13.59 1.80 17.62
N SER A 165 12.52 1.32 16.99
CA SER A 165 12.51 0.10 16.17
C SER A 165 11.40 0.17 15.10
N PRO A 166 11.57 0.99 14.04
CA PRO A 166 10.52 1.25 13.05
C PRO A 166 10.03 -0.01 12.32
N ASP A 167 10.93 -0.95 12.07
CA ASP A 167 10.61 -2.22 11.40
C ASP A 167 9.73 -3.17 12.24
N SER A 168 9.49 -2.87 13.51
CA SER A 168 8.71 -3.73 14.41
C SER A 168 7.20 -3.71 14.13
N LEU A 169 6.71 -2.71 13.40
CA LEU A 169 5.28 -2.53 13.10
C LEU A 169 5.01 -2.72 11.60
N LEU A 170 4.94 -3.98 11.17
CA LEU A 170 4.62 -4.36 9.80
C LEU A 170 3.33 -5.20 9.76
N MET A 171 2.42 -4.89 8.83
CA MET A 171 1.31 -5.80 8.52
C MET A 171 1.84 -7.14 7.98
N ALA A 172 1.27 -8.25 8.44
CA ALA A 172 1.74 -9.59 8.08
C ALA A 172 1.69 -9.85 6.56
N GLN A 173 0.69 -9.28 5.88
CA GLN A 173 0.47 -9.40 4.45
C GLN A 173 1.64 -8.85 3.62
N LEU A 174 2.37 -7.85 4.12
CA LEU A 174 3.53 -7.30 3.42
C LEU A 174 4.70 -8.30 3.36
N ASN A 175 4.67 -9.38 4.14
CA ASN A 175 5.64 -10.47 4.04
C ASN A 175 5.36 -11.41 2.86
N PHE A 176 4.18 -11.33 2.27
CA PHE A 176 3.76 -12.13 1.13
C PHE A 176 3.97 -11.45 -0.23
N LEU A 177 4.40 -10.18 -0.24
CA LEU A 177 4.65 -9.47 -1.48
C LEU A 177 5.81 -10.10 -2.24
N LEU A 178 5.56 -10.44 -3.50
CA LEU A 178 6.55 -11.05 -4.39
C LEU A 178 7.66 -10.07 -4.81
N SER A 179 7.37 -8.77 -4.82
CA SER A 179 8.31 -7.73 -5.22
C SER A 179 8.87 -6.98 -4.00
N ALA A 180 10.17 -7.11 -3.77
CA ALA A 180 10.88 -6.36 -2.73
C ALA A 180 10.81 -4.85 -2.98
N THR A 181 10.88 -4.40 -4.24
CA THR A 181 10.77 -2.99 -4.62
C THR A 181 9.40 -2.41 -4.26
N LEU A 182 8.32 -3.15 -4.50
CA LEU A 182 6.98 -2.69 -4.14
C LEU A 182 6.80 -2.67 -2.61
N LYS A 183 7.37 -3.65 -1.89
CA LYS A 183 7.39 -3.66 -0.43
C LYS A 183 8.12 -2.44 0.15
N GLU A 184 9.28 -2.09 -0.41
CA GLU A 184 10.05 -0.90 -0.03
C GLU A 184 9.26 0.39 -0.31
N GLN A 185 8.60 0.49 -1.46
CA GLN A 185 7.71 1.61 -1.80
C GLN A 185 6.58 1.77 -0.77
N ILE A 186 5.94 0.67 -0.34
CA ILE A 186 4.90 0.71 0.69
C ILE A 186 5.47 1.22 2.00
N PHE A 187 6.62 0.70 2.44
CA PHE A 187 7.25 1.11 3.70
C PHE A 187 7.61 2.59 3.69
N LYS A 188 8.25 3.07 2.63
CA LYS A 188 8.63 4.47 2.48
C LYS A 188 7.40 5.40 2.48
N LYS A 189 6.43 5.15 1.60
CA LYS A 189 5.25 6.01 1.46
C LYS A 189 4.36 5.98 2.72
N SER A 190 4.20 4.82 3.37
CA SER A 190 3.43 4.74 4.63
C SER A 190 4.13 5.47 5.77
N THR A 191 5.45 5.41 5.84
CA THR A 191 6.27 6.19 6.79
C THR A 191 6.11 7.69 6.56
N GLU A 192 6.09 8.15 5.30
CA GLU A 192 5.82 9.55 4.98
C GLU A 192 4.43 9.99 5.49
N LEU A 193 3.41 9.14 5.40
CA LEU A 193 2.08 9.43 5.96
C LEU A 193 2.11 9.52 7.50
N VAL A 194 2.85 8.65 8.18
CA VAL A 194 3.04 8.71 9.64
C VAL A 194 3.75 10.00 10.04
N CYS A 195 4.78 10.40 9.32
CA CYS A 195 5.48 11.68 9.52
C CYS A 195 4.56 12.89 9.34
N ARG A 196 3.69 12.87 8.31
CA ARG A 196 2.69 13.93 8.09
C ARG A 196 1.70 14.00 9.25
N ALA A 197 1.14 12.86 9.66
CA ALA A 197 0.22 12.79 10.80
C ALA A 197 0.87 13.34 12.09
N TYR A 198 2.12 12.96 12.36
CA TYR A 198 2.87 13.52 13.49
C TYR A 198 3.07 15.04 13.37
N THR A 199 3.39 15.53 12.17
CA THR A 199 3.59 16.97 11.92
C THR A 199 2.33 17.78 12.23
N GLU A 200 1.17 17.25 11.88
CA GLU A 200 -0.11 17.89 12.14
C GLU A 200 -0.46 17.89 13.63
N ILE A 201 -0.22 16.77 14.33
CA ILE A 201 -0.34 16.70 15.80
C ILE A 201 0.61 17.72 16.45
N TYR A 202 1.87 17.77 16.02
CA TYR A 202 2.87 18.69 16.55
C TYR A 202 2.45 20.15 16.36
N THR A 203 2.00 20.49 15.14
CA THR A 203 1.52 21.84 14.83
C THR A 203 0.32 22.23 15.69
N ALA A 204 -0.63 21.31 15.88
CA ALA A 204 -1.80 21.54 16.71
C ALA A 204 -1.43 21.74 18.19
N VAL A 205 -0.55 20.92 18.75
CA VAL A 205 -0.13 21.01 20.16
C VAL A 205 0.71 22.25 20.42
N MET A 206 1.57 22.65 19.48
CA MET A 206 2.39 23.86 19.60
C MET A 206 1.59 25.15 19.37
N ASN A 207 0.38 25.08 18.79
CA ASN A 207 -0.45 26.26 18.55
C ASN A 207 -1.01 26.80 19.88
N PRO A 208 -0.73 28.07 20.26
CA PRO A 208 -1.22 28.66 21.51
C PRO A 208 -2.74 28.66 21.66
N ILE A 209 -3.51 28.64 20.57
CA ILE A 209 -4.98 28.56 20.58
C ILE A 209 -5.46 27.30 21.31
N ASN A 210 -4.68 26.23 21.28
CA ASN A 210 -5.02 24.96 21.91
C ASN A 210 -4.66 24.87 23.41
N GLN A 211 -4.11 25.94 23.99
CA GLN A 211 -3.96 26.15 25.44
C GLN A 211 -3.19 25.06 26.22
N TYR A 212 -2.25 24.37 25.56
CA TYR A 212 -1.29 23.52 26.27
C TYR A 212 -0.32 24.38 27.09
N LYS A 213 -0.18 24.09 28.39
CA LYS A 213 0.65 24.87 29.33
C LYS A 213 2.15 24.81 29.02
N ASP A 214 2.64 23.66 28.55
CA ASP A 214 4.04 23.44 28.19
C ASP A 214 4.11 22.38 27.06
N PRO A 215 3.83 22.79 25.80
CA PRO A 215 3.76 21.86 24.68
C PRO A 215 5.13 21.25 24.34
N GLY A 216 6.23 21.96 24.62
CA GLY A 216 7.60 21.46 24.45
C GLY A 216 7.93 20.29 25.38
N ALA A 217 7.41 20.29 26.61
CA ALA A 217 7.54 19.16 27.52
C ALA A 217 6.58 17.99 27.20
N ILE A 218 5.61 18.16 26.30
CA ILE A 218 4.72 17.09 25.82
C ILE A 218 5.34 16.41 24.60
N LEU A 219 5.71 17.20 23.59
CA LEU A 219 6.27 16.75 22.32
C LEU A 219 7.74 17.16 22.21
N HIS A 220 8.64 16.31 22.70
CA HIS A 220 10.07 16.62 22.73
C HIS A 220 10.76 16.55 21.36
N ARG A 221 10.22 15.76 20.42
CA ARG A 221 10.81 15.58 19.09
C ARG A 221 10.16 16.52 18.09
N SER A 222 10.97 17.19 17.27
CA SER A 222 10.45 17.94 16.14
C SER A 222 10.04 16.99 15.00
N PRO A 223 9.17 17.44 14.07
CA PRO A 223 8.86 16.66 12.86
C PRO A 223 10.10 16.24 12.06
N GLN A 224 11.14 17.08 12.01
CA GLN A 224 12.39 16.77 11.32
C GLN A 224 13.17 15.65 12.03
N GLN A 225 13.16 15.63 13.36
CA GLN A 225 13.79 14.55 14.14
C GLN A 225 13.04 13.24 13.96
N VAL A 226 11.70 13.25 13.98
CA VAL A 226 10.88 12.06 13.71
C VAL A 226 11.14 11.53 12.31
N HIS A 227 11.15 12.42 11.29
CA HIS A 227 11.49 12.02 9.94
C HIS A 227 12.86 11.37 9.87
N SER A 228 13.89 11.98 10.48
CA SER A 228 15.26 11.44 10.47
C SER A 228 15.40 10.08 11.14
N LEU A 229 14.55 9.77 12.14
CA LEU A 229 14.52 8.47 12.83
C LEU A 229 13.81 7.37 12.02
N LEU A 230 12.97 7.76 11.07
CA LEU A 230 12.19 6.86 10.24
C LEU A 230 12.71 6.76 8.79
N SER A 231 13.75 7.54 8.45
CA SER A 231 14.38 7.58 7.12
C SER A 231 15.40 6.47 6.90
#